data_AF-A0A9P1MZX8-F1
#
_entry.id   AF-A0A9P1MZX8-F1
#
_cell.length_a   1.000
_cell.length_b   1.000
_cell.length_c   1.000
_cell.angle_alpha   90.00
_cell.angle_beta   90.00
_cell.angle_gamma   90.00
#
_symmetry.space_group_name_H-M   'P 1'
#
loop_
_entity.id
_entity.type
_entity.pdbx_description
1 polymer ?
#
loop_
_entity_poly.entity_id
_entity_poly.type
_entity_poly.pdbx_seq_one_letter_code
_entity_poly.pdbx_strand_id
1 'polypeptide(L)'
;MTAKFQFYEYIQLGFSTIALVTLPLYISISYLIYSKRKTSFKTTFYKLLLVLTFCDILSCLCNVFGASFPFLFFSRQISELGTMWGRVYLSLSWCIRASQGFSGTLLAINRATAIVYPIIYKKIWPNNQFTYLLFCTFPGYPFLFVIWFADIEYVKDQESDRIYPNIANDQVRNGMFGFGALLDVISIFIIIISYFITLRAIRKLRRKTSVESTRMKNGEHSATRIAMIICVCEILYFIFLGICSSMNLPTRVFYAIFSPLTDIYSMLNCYVLIAFCPPIRNGLRKKKSVISFDDNLTFRKITTIPAVE
;
A
#
# COMPACT_ATOMS: atom_id res chain seq x y z
N MET A 1 -2.51 -31.85 16.68
CA MET A 1 -2.84 -31.02 15.49
C MET A 1 -3.08 -29.56 15.83
N THR A 2 -3.69 -29.26 17.00
CA THR A 2 -3.91 -27.93 17.60
C THR A 2 -2.73 -26.95 17.60
N ALA A 3 -1.48 -27.41 17.77
CA ALA A 3 -0.32 -26.51 17.82
C ALA A 3 0.04 -25.82 16.49
N LYS A 4 -0.14 -26.50 15.34
CA LYS A 4 0.10 -25.89 14.02
C LYS A 4 -0.93 -24.80 13.69
N PHE A 5 -2.11 -24.88 14.28
CA PHE A 5 -3.22 -23.98 14.00
C PHE A 5 -3.10 -22.65 14.74
N GLN A 6 -2.71 -22.70 16.01
CA GLN A 6 -2.37 -21.50 16.77
C GLN A 6 -1.21 -20.73 16.11
N PHE A 7 -0.26 -21.42 15.48
CA PHE A 7 0.88 -20.80 14.81
C PHE A 7 0.48 -19.82 13.69
N TYR A 8 -0.46 -20.18 12.80
CA TYR A 8 -0.90 -19.28 11.72
C TYR A 8 -1.62 -18.04 12.26
N GLU A 9 -2.37 -18.20 13.33
CA GLU A 9 -3.11 -17.12 13.98
C GLU A 9 -2.17 -16.16 14.71
N TYR A 10 -1.13 -16.70 15.38
CA TYR A 10 -0.06 -15.88 15.97
C TYR A 10 0.77 -15.16 14.91
N ILE A 11 1.00 -15.79 13.75
CA ILE A 11 1.64 -15.13 12.62
C ILE A 11 0.78 -13.94 12.16
N GLN A 12 -0.52 -14.16 11.95
CA GLN A 12 -1.44 -13.10 11.53
C GLN A 12 -1.48 -11.96 12.54
N LEU A 13 -1.63 -12.27 13.83
CA LEU A 13 -1.61 -11.26 14.88
C LEU A 13 -0.27 -10.52 14.92
N GLY A 14 0.85 -11.23 14.76
CA GLY A 14 2.19 -10.65 14.70
C GLY A 14 2.32 -9.64 13.57
N PHE A 15 1.97 -10.01 12.33
CA PHE A 15 2.03 -9.09 11.20
C PHE A 15 1.09 -7.90 11.33
N SER A 16 -0.15 -8.11 11.79
CA SER A 16 -1.09 -7.02 12.03
C SER A 16 -0.62 -6.07 13.16
N THR A 17 0.08 -6.59 14.18
CA THR A 17 0.70 -5.76 15.22
C THR A 17 1.83 -4.90 14.63
N ILE A 18 2.68 -5.48 13.80
CA ILE A 18 3.76 -4.76 13.12
C ILE A 18 3.16 -3.71 12.15
N ALA A 19 2.03 -4.01 11.50
CA ALA A 19 1.29 -3.06 10.66
C ALA A 19 0.78 -1.86 11.47
N LEU A 20 0.15 -2.10 12.63
CA LEU A 20 -0.27 -1.05 13.55
C LEU A 20 0.89 -0.16 14.01
N VAL A 21 2.04 -0.74 14.35
CA VAL A 21 3.26 0.01 14.71
C VAL A 21 3.81 0.82 13.54
N THR A 22 3.57 0.36 12.30
CA THR A 22 4.03 1.05 11.08
C THR A 22 3.09 2.19 10.65
N LEU A 23 1.82 2.20 11.08
CA LEU A 23 0.85 3.25 10.74
C LEU A 23 1.31 4.68 11.12
N PRO A 24 1.81 4.96 12.34
CA PRO A 24 2.32 6.29 12.69
C PRO A 24 3.45 6.78 11.77
N LEU A 25 4.29 5.84 11.31
CA LEU A 25 5.37 6.13 10.38
C LEU A 25 4.81 6.48 9.00
N TYR A 26 3.81 5.73 8.53
CA TYR A 26 3.11 6.02 7.29
C TYR A 26 2.42 7.38 7.29
N ILE A 27 1.67 7.68 8.36
CA ILE A 27 1.01 8.97 8.54
C ILE A 27 2.05 10.10 8.51
N SER A 28 3.20 9.91 9.17
CA SER A 28 4.28 10.89 9.18
C SER A 28 4.89 11.13 7.78
N ILE A 29 5.09 10.08 6.99
CA ILE A 29 5.58 10.19 5.60
C ILE A 29 4.54 10.88 4.71
N SER A 30 3.29 10.44 4.76
CA SER A 30 2.18 11.04 4.00
C SER A 30 2.04 12.52 4.32
N TYR A 31 2.09 12.88 5.60
CA TYR A 31 2.07 14.27 6.03
C TYR A 31 3.27 15.06 5.50
N LEU A 32 4.48 14.49 5.51
CA LEU A 32 5.67 15.14 4.98
C LEU A 32 5.57 15.38 3.46
N ILE A 33 5.12 14.37 2.71
CA ILE A 33 4.92 14.46 1.26
C ILE A 33 3.84 15.52 0.97
N TYR A 34 2.73 15.49 1.69
CA TYR A 34 1.61 16.41 1.52
C TYR A 34 1.98 17.87 1.88
N SER A 35 2.65 18.09 3.01
CA SER A 35 3.07 19.43 3.47
C SER A 35 4.07 20.08 2.52
N LYS A 36 4.99 19.28 1.95
CA LYS A 36 6.00 19.76 0.99
C LYS A 36 5.62 19.51 -0.48
N ARG A 37 4.33 19.24 -0.76
CA ARG A 37 3.83 18.99 -2.13
C ARG A 37 4.03 20.17 -3.08
N LYS A 38 4.05 21.40 -2.54
CA LYS A 38 4.27 22.63 -3.30
C LYS A 38 5.75 23.04 -3.39
N THR A 39 6.69 22.27 -2.84
CA THR A 39 8.12 22.63 -2.82
C THR A 39 8.97 21.45 -3.26
N SER A 40 9.26 20.52 -2.36
CA SER A 40 10.16 19.37 -2.59
C SER A 40 9.49 18.20 -3.31
N PHE A 41 8.17 18.05 -3.20
CA PHE A 41 7.42 16.90 -3.73
C PHE A 41 6.37 17.28 -4.79
N LYS A 42 6.75 18.15 -5.74
CA LYS A 42 5.85 18.68 -6.78
C LYS A 42 5.49 17.66 -7.86
N THR A 43 6.38 16.73 -8.15
CA THR A 43 6.25 15.84 -9.32
C THR A 43 5.07 14.90 -9.16
N THR A 44 4.40 14.56 -10.27
CA THR A 44 3.31 13.56 -10.30
C THR A 44 3.66 12.25 -9.61
N PHE A 45 4.91 11.79 -9.70
CA PHE A 45 5.40 10.63 -8.98
C PHE A 45 5.03 10.63 -7.49
N TYR A 46 5.30 11.72 -6.77
CA TYR A 46 5.01 11.83 -5.34
C TYR A 46 3.51 11.93 -5.05
N LYS A 47 2.70 12.35 -6.02
CA LYS A 47 1.24 12.39 -5.90
C LYS A 47 0.63 11.00 -6.05
N LEU A 48 1.07 10.23 -7.06
CA LEU A 48 0.71 8.83 -7.20
C LEU A 48 1.14 8.03 -5.97
N LEU A 49 2.36 8.29 -5.49
CA LEU A 49 2.87 7.67 -4.29
C LEU A 49 2.05 8.02 -3.04
N LEU A 50 1.57 9.26 -2.93
CA LEU A 50 0.69 9.67 -1.83
C LEU A 50 -0.64 8.92 -1.87
N VAL A 51 -1.21 8.70 -3.06
CA VAL A 51 -2.43 7.89 -3.23
C VAL A 51 -2.17 6.43 -2.87
N LEU A 52 -1.08 5.84 -3.37
CA LEU A 52 -0.68 4.48 -3.01
C LEU A 52 -0.51 4.33 -1.49
N THR A 53 0.16 5.30 -0.86
CA THR A 53 0.35 5.32 0.59
C THR A 53 -0.97 5.39 1.35
N PHE A 54 -1.94 6.14 0.82
CA PHE A 54 -3.28 6.20 1.40
C PHE A 54 -4.01 4.85 1.29
N CYS A 55 -3.91 4.17 0.14
CA CYS A 55 -4.42 2.81 -0.03
C CYS A 55 -3.74 1.82 0.93
N ASP A 56 -2.42 1.93 1.13
CA ASP A 56 -1.67 1.08 2.07
C ASP A 56 -2.14 1.26 3.52
N ILE A 57 -2.37 2.50 3.95
CA ILE A 57 -2.94 2.81 5.28
C ILE A 57 -4.32 2.18 5.43
N LEU A 58 -5.20 2.36 4.44
CA LEU A 58 -6.54 1.78 4.46
C LEU A 58 -6.49 0.24 4.46
N SER A 59 -5.56 -0.35 3.72
CA SER A 59 -5.35 -1.81 3.68
C SER A 59 -4.96 -2.35 5.05
N CYS A 60 -3.96 -1.74 5.70
CA CYS A 60 -3.54 -2.11 7.06
C CYS A 60 -4.71 -2.00 8.05
N LEU A 61 -5.47 -0.90 8.01
CA LEU A 61 -6.64 -0.72 8.89
C LEU A 61 -7.72 -1.77 8.59
N CYS A 62 -8.01 -2.03 7.31
CA CYS A 62 -9.00 -3.00 6.88
C CYS A 62 -8.62 -4.44 7.30
N ASN A 63 -7.35 -4.81 7.23
CA ASN A 63 -6.90 -6.13 7.67
C ASN A 63 -6.88 -6.27 9.18
N VAL A 64 -6.36 -5.27 9.89
CA VAL A 64 -6.34 -5.30 11.37
C VAL A 64 -7.76 -5.35 11.91
N PHE A 65 -8.60 -4.40 11.51
CA PHE A 65 -9.93 -4.25 12.08
C PHE A 65 -10.96 -5.13 11.44
N GLY A 66 -10.79 -5.55 10.17
CA GLY A 66 -11.77 -6.36 9.45
C GLY A 66 -11.44 -7.85 9.43
N ALA A 67 -10.16 -8.22 9.56
CA ALA A 67 -9.72 -9.61 9.57
C ALA A 67 -9.18 -10.04 10.93
N SER A 68 -8.01 -9.54 11.32
CA SER A 68 -7.24 -10.08 12.43
C SER A 68 -7.98 -9.93 13.76
N PHE A 69 -8.41 -8.72 14.11
CA PHE A 69 -9.02 -8.46 15.41
C PHE A 69 -10.43 -9.09 15.57
N PRO A 70 -11.38 -8.88 14.63
CA PRO A 70 -12.64 -9.60 14.55
C PRO A 70 -12.54 -11.11 14.72
N PHE A 71 -11.72 -11.75 13.89
CA PHE A 71 -11.78 -13.20 13.78
C PHE A 71 -10.96 -13.91 14.85
N LEU A 72 -10.03 -13.20 15.51
CA LEU A 72 -9.31 -13.71 16.68
C LEU A 72 -10.10 -13.57 17.98
N PHE A 73 -10.82 -12.46 18.18
CA PHE A 73 -11.39 -12.11 19.49
C PHE A 73 -12.91 -12.03 19.55
N PHE A 74 -13.58 -11.73 18.43
CA PHE A 74 -15.01 -11.41 18.39
C PHE A 74 -15.79 -12.13 17.27
N SER A 75 -15.28 -13.26 16.77
CA SER A 75 -15.80 -13.90 15.55
C SER A 75 -17.27 -14.29 15.67
N ARG A 76 -17.68 -14.75 16.86
CA ARG A 76 -19.07 -15.15 17.15
C ARG A 76 -19.99 -13.95 17.24
N GLN A 77 -19.61 -12.93 18.01
CA GLN A 77 -20.37 -11.69 18.17
C GLN A 77 -20.57 -10.98 16.82
N ILE A 78 -19.55 -11.03 15.95
CA ILE A 78 -19.62 -10.42 14.61
C ILE A 78 -20.57 -11.20 13.70
N SER A 79 -20.61 -12.52 13.80
CA SER A 79 -21.61 -13.31 13.07
C SER A 79 -23.04 -13.02 13.52
N GLU A 80 -23.23 -12.69 14.80
CA GLU A 80 -24.53 -12.32 15.40
C GLU A 80 -25.01 -10.92 14.97
N LEU A 81 -24.08 -10.01 14.62
CA LEU A 81 -24.39 -8.68 14.03
C LEU A 81 -24.90 -8.77 12.58
N GLY A 82 -24.99 -9.97 12.01
CA GLY A 82 -25.44 -10.22 10.64
C GLY A 82 -24.34 -10.00 9.59
N THR A 83 -24.75 -10.06 8.33
CA THR A 83 -23.82 -10.13 7.18
C THR A 83 -23.20 -8.79 6.79
N MET A 84 -23.65 -7.69 7.41
CA MET A 84 -23.19 -6.34 7.08
C MET A 84 -21.69 -6.15 7.30
N TRP A 85 -21.15 -6.71 8.40
CA TRP A 85 -19.72 -6.62 8.68
C TRP A 85 -18.89 -7.35 7.61
N GLY A 86 -19.27 -8.59 7.28
CA GLY A 86 -18.65 -9.35 6.21
C GLY A 86 -18.70 -8.64 4.85
N ARG A 87 -19.83 -8.00 4.51
CA ARG A 87 -19.96 -7.16 3.31
C ARG A 87 -18.96 -6.01 3.32
N VAL A 88 -18.93 -5.20 4.38
CA VAL A 88 -18.03 -4.04 4.48
C VAL A 88 -16.57 -4.48 4.38
N TYR A 89 -16.17 -5.49 5.14
CA TYR A 89 -14.79 -5.99 5.14
C TYR A 89 -14.37 -6.52 3.77
N LEU A 90 -15.15 -7.43 3.18
CA LEU A 90 -14.83 -8.02 1.88
C LEU A 90 -14.81 -6.94 0.79
N SER A 91 -15.81 -6.06 0.74
CA SER A 91 -15.88 -4.97 -0.25
C SER A 91 -14.65 -4.07 -0.18
N LEU A 92 -14.24 -3.67 1.02
CA LEU A 92 -13.08 -2.80 1.19
C LEU A 92 -11.77 -3.53 0.88
N SER A 93 -11.59 -4.75 1.38
CA SER A 93 -10.35 -5.53 1.18
C SER A 93 -10.04 -5.72 -0.30
N TRP A 94 -11.02 -6.18 -1.09
CA TRP A 94 -10.84 -6.40 -2.53
C TRP A 94 -10.72 -5.09 -3.32
N CYS A 95 -11.50 -4.06 -2.97
CA CYS A 95 -11.42 -2.74 -3.61
C CYS A 95 -10.03 -2.10 -3.40
N ILE A 96 -9.54 -2.10 -2.17
CA ILE A 96 -8.23 -1.52 -1.81
C ILE A 96 -7.12 -2.29 -2.52
N ARG A 97 -7.17 -3.63 -2.51
CA ARG A 97 -6.16 -4.47 -3.15
C ARG A 97 -6.07 -4.21 -4.66
N ALA A 98 -7.20 -4.15 -5.37
CA ALA A 98 -7.22 -3.82 -6.79
C ALA A 98 -6.65 -2.41 -7.04
N SER A 99 -6.96 -1.47 -6.15
CA SER A 99 -6.45 -0.09 -6.22
C SER A 99 -4.93 -0.01 -6.02
N GLN A 100 -4.37 -0.81 -5.09
CA GLN A 100 -2.93 -0.91 -4.86
C GLN A 100 -2.20 -1.44 -6.10
N GLY A 101 -2.68 -2.54 -6.69
CA GLY A 101 -2.08 -3.13 -7.89
C GLY A 101 -2.08 -2.18 -9.07
N PHE A 102 -3.20 -1.50 -9.31
CA PHE A 102 -3.28 -0.52 -10.39
C PHE A 102 -2.45 0.75 -10.14
N SER A 103 -2.33 1.19 -8.89
CA SER A 103 -1.42 2.28 -8.52
C SER A 103 0.03 1.94 -8.86
N GLY A 104 0.45 0.68 -8.63
CA GLY A 104 1.76 0.16 -9.04
C GLY A 104 1.96 0.22 -10.57
N THR A 105 0.94 -0.17 -11.33
CA THR A 105 0.94 -0.09 -12.81
C THR A 105 1.08 1.36 -13.30
N LEU A 106 0.27 2.28 -12.76
CA LEU A 106 0.34 3.70 -13.08
C LEU A 106 1.71 4.29 -12.72
N LEU A 107 2.32 3.86 -11.62
CA LEU A 107 3.67 4.28 -11.24
C LEU A 107 4.71 3.86 -12.28
N ALA A 108 4.62 2.63 -12.81
CA ALA A 108 5.50 2.13 -13.86
C ALA A 108 5.34 2.94 -15.16
N ILE A 109 4.11 3.17 -15.61
CA ILE A 109 3.82 4.00 -16.81
C ILE A 109 4.33 5.44 -16.58
N ASN A 110 4.11 5.99 -15.39
CA ASN A 110 4.55 7.33 -15.03
C ASN A 110 6.07 7.48 -15.14
N ARG A 111 6.84 6.47 -14.71
CA ARG A 111 8.30 6.48 -14.86
C ARG A 111 8.74 6.31 -16.31
N ALA A 112 8.12 5.40 -17.05
CA ALA A 112 8.43 5.19 -18.46
C ALA A 112 8.18 6.47 -19.28
N THR A 113 7.01 7.08 -19.12
CA THR A 113 6.66 8.32 -19.82
C THR A 113 7.53 9.51 -19.42
N ALA A 114 7.89 9.65 -18.13
CA ALA A 114 8.79 10.72 -17.67
C ALA A 114 10.17 10.65 -18.34
N ILE A 115 10.70 9.45 -18.51
CA ILE A 115 12.07 9.23 -19.01
C ILE A 115 12.11 9.21 -20.54
N VAL A 116 11.15 8.54 -21.19
CA VAL A 116 11.17 8.37 -22.65
C VAL A 116 10.57 9.57 -23.38
N TYR A 117 9.51 10.17 -22.83
CA TYR A 117 8.76 11.23 -23.50
C TYR A 117 8.51 12.44 -22.58
N PRO A 118 9.56 13.16 -22.13
CA PRO A 118 9.42 14.24 -21.14
C PRO A 118 8.53 15.40 -21.59
N ILE A 119 8.43 15.66 -22.91
CA ILE A 119 7.53 16.69 -23.47
C ILE A 119 6.07 16.26 -23.34
N ILE A 120 5.76 15.01 -23.70
CA ILE A 120 4.41 14.45 -23.64
C ILE A 120 3.98 14.21 -22.19
N TYR A 121 4.93 13.85 -21.32
CA TYR A 121 4.70 13.62 -19.89
C TYR A 121 3.93 14.76 -19.23
N LYS A 122 4.29 16.02 -19.49
CA LYS A 122 3.59 17.19 -18.91
C LYS A 122 2.15 17.33 -19.38
N LYS A 123 1.80 16.80 -20.57
CA LYS A 123 0.44 16.82 -21.12
C LYS A 123 -0.41 15.67 -20.55
N ILE A 124 0.16 14.46 -20.47
CA ILE A 124 -0.55 13.26 -19.99
C ILE A 124 -0.78 13.29 -18.48
N TRP A 125 0.14 13.87 -17.71
CA TRP A 125 0.11 13.84 -16.25
C TRP A 125 -0.29 15.20 -15.67
N PRO A 126 -1.61 15.50 -15.56
CA PRO A 126 -2.10 16.80 -15.11
C PRO A 126 -1.76 17.09 -13.65
N ASN A 127 -1.65 18.36 -13.27
CA ASN A 127 -1.22 18.72 -11.91
C ASN A 127 -2.28 18.44 -10.80
N ASN A 128 -3.38 17.75 -11.09
CA ASN A 128 -4.49 17.50 -10.17
C ASN A 128 -4.33 16.18 -9.38
N GLN A 129 -4.31 16.27 -8.06
CA GLN A 129 -4.20 15.10 -7.17
C GLN A 129 -5.47 14.23 -7.18
N PHE A 130 -6.64 14.85 -7.33
CA PHE A 130 -7.92 14.13 -7.31
C PHE A 130 -8.08 13.20 -8.52
N THR A 131 -7.58 13.63 -9.68
CA THR A 131 -7.53 12.80 -10.88
C THR A 131 -6.76 11.50 -10.64
N TYR A 132 -5.63 11.57 -9.92
CA TYR A 132 -4.84 10.38 -9.60
C TYR A 132 -5.54 9.47 -8.61
N LEU A 133 -6.21 10.03 -7.60
CA LEU A 133 -7.01 9.24 -6.68
C LEU A 133 -8.07 8.44 -7.44
N LEU A 134 -8.86 9.11 -8.29
CA LEU A 134 -9.89 8.46 -9.10
C LEU A 134 -9.33 7.36 -10.01
N PHE A 135 -8.25 7.63 -10.74
CA PHE A 135 -7.66 6.62 -11.63
C PHE A 135 -7.09 5.42 -10.86
N CYS A 136 -6.49 5.65 -9.70
CA CYS A 136 -5.94 4.57 -8.89
C CYS A 136 -7.04 3.71 -8.26
N THR A 137 -8.17 4.30 -7.84
CA THR A 137 -9.25 3.57 -7.17
C THR A 137 -10.29 2.98 -8.12
N PHE A 138 -10.36 3.47 -9.36
CA PHE A 138 -11.35 3.04 -10.35
C PHE A 138 -11.44 1.51 -10.53
N PRO A 139 -10.33 0.75 -10.62
CA PRO A 139 -10.40 -0.70 -10.76
C PRO A 139 -10.95 -1.43 -9.52
N GLY A 140 -11.00 -0.77 -8.36
CA GLY A 140 -11.56 -1.32 -7.14
C GLY A 140 -13.09 -1.24 -7.08
N TYR A 141 -13.72 -0.28 -7.77
CA TYR A 141 -15.17 -0.09 -7.72
C TYR A 141 -16.00 -1.28 -8.19
N PRO A 142 -15.62 -2.04 -9.24
CA PRO A 142 -16.33 -3.27 -9.60
C PRO A 142 -16.41 -4.28 -8.45
N PHE A 143 -15.32 -4.48 -7.69
CA PHE A 143 -15.31 -5.37 -6.53
C PHE A 143 -16.23 -4.86 -5.42
N LEU A 144 -16.15 -3.56 -5.13
CA LEU A 144 -17.01 -2.94 -4.14
C LEU A 144 -18.49 -3.12 -4.51
N PHE A 145 -18.86 -2.88 -5.76
CA PHE A 145 -20.22 -3.02 -6.26
C PHE A 145 -20.69 -4.48 -6.20
N VAL A 146 -19.93 -5.42 -6.76
CA VAL A 146 -20.34 -6.83 -6.82
C VAL A 146 -20.51 -7.41 -5.41
N ILE A 147 -19.55 -7.18 -4.50
CA ILE A 147 -19.62 -7.72 -3.13
C ILE A 147 -20.78 -7.08 -2.34
N TRP A 148 -21.05 -5.79 -2.55
CA TRP A 148 -22.12 -5.09 -1.83
C TRP A 148 -23.49 -5.73 -2.05
N PHE A 149 -23.73 -6.21 -3.28
CA PHE A 149 -24.97 -6.87 -3.69
C PHE A 149 -24.88 -8.40 -3.65
N ALA A 150 -23.73 -8.98 -3.32
CA ALA A 150 -23.57 -10.41 -3.20
C ALA A 150 -24.19 -10.94 -1.89
N ASP A 151 -24.62 -12.19 -1.93
CA ASP A 151 -25.00 -12.92 -0.73
C ASP A 151 -23.74 -13.33 0.02
N ILE A 152 -23.58 -12.76 1.21
CA ILE A 152 -22.49 -13.05 2.14
C ILE A 152 -22.99 -14.02 3.19
N GLU A 153 -22.25 -15.08 3.38
CA GLU A 153 -22.45 -16.06 4.43
C GLU A 153 -21.26 -16.08 5.39
N TYR A 154 -21.46 -16.71 6.54
CA TYR A 154 -20.41 -16.91 7.52
C TYR A 154 -20.11 -18.40 7.61
N VAL A 155 -18.92 -18.79 7.15
CA VAL A 155 -18.48 -20.18 7.17
C VAL A 155 -17.74 -20.43 8.48
N LYS A 156 -18.25 -21.40 9.23
CA LYS A 156 -17.61 -21.87 10.47
C LYS A 156 -16.51 -22.87 10.14
N ASP A 157 -15.32 -22.61 10.64
CA ASP A 157 -14.22 -23.55 10.59
C ASP A 157 -14.45 -24.66 11.63
N GLN A 158 -14.46 -25.91 11.18
CA GLN A 158 -14.77 -27.07 12.02
C GLN A 158 -13.69 -27.30 13.11
N GLU A 159 -12.47 -26.81 12.90
CA GLU A 159 -11.34 -27.07 13.79
C GLU A 159 -11.05 -25.94 14.80
N SER A 160 -11.25 -24.68 14.43
CA SER A 160 -10.97 -23.52 15.32
C SER A 160 -12.21 -22.91 15.96
N ASP A 161 -13.41 -23.39 15.62
CA ASP A 161 -14.70 -22.80 16.01
C ASP A 161 -14.92 -21.36 15.49
N ARG A 162 -13.99 -20.84 14.67
CA ARG A 162 -14.00 -19.47 14.14
C ARG A 162 -14.86 -19.35 12.92
N ILE A 163 -15.29 -18.13 12.67
CA ILE A 163 -16.28 -17.81 11.66
C ILE A 163 -15.71 -16.76 10.72
N TYR A 164 -15.76 -17.03 9.41
CA TYR A 164 -15.19 -16.18 8.37
C TYR A 164 -16.27 -15.77 7.35
N PRO A 165 -16.29 -14.51 6.89
CA PRO A 165 -17.20 -14.11 5.84
C PRO A 165 -16.76 -14.72 4.51
N ASN A 166 -17.72 -15.24 3.77
CA ASN A 166 -17.53 -15.83 2.45
C ASN A 166 -18.65 -15.36 1.51
N ILE A 167 -18.37 -15.35 0.21
CA ILE A 167 -19.41 -15.15 -0.81
C ILE A 167 -20.10 -16.49 -1.01
N ALA A 168 -21.41 -16.55 -0.75
CA ALA A 168 -22.19 -17.79 -0.76
C ALA A 168 -22.33 -18.37 -2.18
N ASN A 169 -22.47 -17.50 -3.18
CA ASN A 169 -22.60 -17.92 -4.57
C ASN A 169 -21.22 -18.17 -5.20
N ASP A 170 -20.92 -19.44 -5.47
CA ASP A 170 -19.66 -19.87 -6.10
C ASP A 170 -19.41 -19.25 -7.47
N GLN A 171 -20.45 -19.01 -8.27
CA GLN A 171 -20.29 -18.38 -9.58
C GLN A 171 -19.85 -16.92 -9.45
N VAL A 172 -20.45 -16.19 -8.50
CA VAL A 172 -20.08 -14.80 -8.21
C VAL A 172 -18.64 -14.75 -7.67
N ARG A 173 -18.31 -15.64 -6.73
CA ARG A 173 -16.96 -15.75 -6.15
C ARG A 173 -15.90 -16.05 -7.20
N ASN A 174 -16.14 -17.06 -8.02
CA ASN A 174 -15.20 -17.47 -9.08
C ASN A 174 -15.07 -16.40 -10.17
N GLY A 175 -16.18 -15.76 -10.55
CA GLY A 175 -16.16 -14.66 -11.50
C GLY A 175 -15.34 -13.47 -10.98
N MET A 176 -15.49 -13.13 -9.70
CA MET A 176 -14.71 -12.09 -9.03
C MET A 176 -13.21 -12.42 -8.99
N PHE A 177 -12.85 -13.64 -8.58
CA PHE A 177 -11.44 -14.06 -8.54
C PHE A 177 -10.83 -14.10 -9.93
N GLY A 178 -11.59 -14.58 -10.93
CA GLY A 178 -11.18 -14.56 -12.34
C GLY A 178 -10.95 -13.15 -12.87
N PHE A 179 -11.85 -12.21 -12.55
CA PHE A 179 -11.70 -10.80 -12.94
C PHE A 179 -10.49 -10.14 -12.26
N GLY A 180 -10.28 -10.38 -10.97
CA GLY A 180 -9.09 -9.91 -10.24
C GLY A 180 -7.79 -10.45 -10.83
N ALA A 181 -7.74 -11.76 -11.10
CA ALA A 181 -6.59 -12.38 -11.75
C ALA A 181 -6.31 -11.78 -13.13
N LEU A 182 -7.35 -11.53 -13.95
CA LEU A 182 -7.19 -10.88 -15.25
C LEU A 182 -6.59 -9.48 -15.13
N LEU A 183 -7.11 -8.65 -14.21
CA LEU A 183 -6.58 -7.29 -13.98
C LEU A 183 -5.12 -7.30 -13.52
N ASP A 184 -4.75 -8.23 -12.65
CA ASP A 184 -3.37 -8.37 -12.17
C ASP A 184 -2.43 -8.83 -13.29
N VAL A 185 -2.86 -9.80 -14.13
CA VAL A 185 -2.07 -10.24 -15.29
C VAL A 185 -1.81 -9.08 -16.25
N ILE A 186 -2.85 -8.32 -16.62
CA ILE A 186 -2.72 -7.14 -17.47
C ILE A 186 -1.74 -6.13 -16.85
N SER A 187 -1.90 -5.85 -15.55
CA SER A 187 -1.04 -4.95 -14.79
C SER A 187 0.42 -5.37 -14.84
N ILE A 188 0.72 -6.65 -14.65
CA ILE A 188 2.09 -7.18 -14.69
C ILE A 188 2.71 -7.06 -16.07
N PHE A 189 1.98 -7.38 -17.14
CA PHE A 189 2.48 -7.20 -18.50
C PHE A 189 2.85 -5.72 -18.76
N ILE A 190 1.98 -4.80 -18.36
CA ILE A 190 2.24 -3.36 -18.48
C ILE A 190 3.46 -2.94 -17.65
N ILE A 191 3.59 -3.43 -16.43
CA ILE A 191 4.73 -3.18 -15.54
C ILE A 191 6.03 -3.64 -16.21
N ILE A 192 6.10 -4.90 -16.66
CA ILE A 192 7.28 -5.50 -17.28
C ILE A 192 7.70 -4.70 -18.53
N ILE A 193 6.75 -4.41 -19.43
CA ILE A 193 7.00 -3.62 -20.64
C ILE A 193 7.50 -2.23 -20.28
N SER A 194 6.84 -1.54 -19.33
CA SER A 194 7.20 -0.19 -18.91
C SER A 194 8.60 -0.13 -18.32
N TYR A 195 9.00 -1.11 -17.50
CA TYR A 195 10.36 -1.17 -16.96
C TYR A 195 11.40 -1.49 -18.01
N PHE A 196 11.09 -2.41 -18.92
CA PHE A 196 12.01 -2.73 -20.01
C PHE A 196 12.30 -1.51 -20.88
N ILE A 197 11.26 -0.75 -21.23
CA ILE A 197 11.37 0.55 -21.93
C ILE A 197 12.21 1.54 -21.10
N THR A 198 11.89 1.70 -19.82
CA THR A 198 12.60 2.61 -18.91
C THR A 198 14.09 2.29 -18.80
N LEU A 199 14.44 1.02 -18.61
CA LEU A 199 15.83 0.56 -18.51
C LEU A 199 16.60 0.78 -19.81
N ARG A 200 15.99 0.47 -20.96
CA ARG A 200 16.60 0.74 -22.27
C ARG A 200 16.87 2.23 -22.49
N ALA A 201 15.91 3.07 -22.14
CA ALA A 201 16.05 4.53 -22.25
C ALA A 201 17.16 5.06 -21.35
N ILE A 202 17.23 4.63 -20.08
CA ILE A 202 18.30 5.02 -19.16
C ILE A 202 19.68 4.58 -19.68
N ARG A 203 19.81 3.34 -20.20
CA ARG A 203 21.07 2.86 -20.78
C ARG A 203 21.51 3.72 -21.98
N LYS A 204 20.57 4.10 -22.86
CA LYS A 204 20.84 4.98 -24.00
C LYS A 204 21.27 6.38 -23.56
N LEU A 205 20.63 6.94 -22.53
CA LEU A 205 20.98 8.26 -21.97
C LEU A 205 22.36 8.25 -21.30
N ARG A 206 22.70 7.19 -20.56
CA ARG A 206 24.03 7.04 -19.92
C ARG A 206 25.18 7.05 -20.93
N ARG A 207 24.98 6.45 -22.12
CA ARG A 207 25.99 6.46 -23.19
C ARG A 207 26.23 7.84 -23.82
N LYS A 208 25.31 8.80 -23.63
CA LYS A 208 25.33 10.11 -24.31
C LYS A 208 25.69 11.30 -23.41
N THR A 209 25.77 11.16 -22.08
CA THR A 209 25.86 12.34 -21.20
C THR A 209 27.24 12.55 -20.57
N SER A 210 27.74 13.79 -20.63
CA SER A 210 28.86 14.33 -19.85
C SER A 210 28.49 14.61 -18.37
N VAL A 211 29.52 14.95 -17.58
CA VAL A 211 29.58 15.00 -16.11
C VAL A 211 28.61 15.99 -15.44
N GLU A 212 28.15 17.03 -16.15
CA GLU A 212 27.42 18.21 -15.58
C GLU A 212 25.95 17.98 -15.18
N SER A 213 25.36 16.84 -15.53
CA SER A 213 23.93 16.55 -15.31
C SER A 213 23.59 15.88 -13.96
N THR A 214 24.55 15.79 -13.04
CA THR A 214 24.53 14.85 -11.90
C THR A 214 23.48 15.17 -10.83
N ARG A 215 23.16 16.44 -10.55
CA ARG A 215 22.26 16.83 -9.44
C ARG A 215 20.77 16.64 -9.73
N MET A 216 20.28 17.00 -10.93
CA MET A 216 18.90 16.69 -11.35
C MET A 216 18.69 15.18 -11.54
N LYS A 217 19.73 14.46 -12.02
CA LYS A 217 19.70 13.00 -12.15
C LYS A 217 19.51 12.26 -10.82
N ASN A 218 20.04 12.77 -9.71
CA ASN A 218 19.97 12.06 -8.43
C ASN A 218 18.53 11.93 -7.88
N GLY A 219 17.71 12.97 -8.03
CA GLY A 219 16.30 12.94 -7.63
C GLY A 219 15.48 11.97 -8.49
N GLU A 220 15.65 12.03 -9.81
CA GLU A 220 14.97 11.13 -10.75
C GLU A 220 15.41 9.67 -10.60
N HIS A 221 16.71 9.43 -10.37
CA HIS A 221 17.23 8.08 -10.11
C HIS A 221 16.66 7.47 -8.84
N SER A 222 16.47 8.27 -7.77
CA SER A 222 15.84 7.78 -6.55
C SER A 222 14.38 7.39 -6.78
N ALA A 223 13.61 8.22 -7.50
CA ALA A 223 12.21 7.94 -7.83
C ALA A 223 12.06 6.69 -8.72
N THR A 224 12.93 6.51 -9.71
CA THR A 224 12.92 5.30 -10.56
C THR A 224 13.32 4.06 -9.78
N ARG A 225 14.27 4.15 -8.84
CA ARG A 225 14.65 3.02 -7.98
C ARG A 225 13.49 2.62 -7.05
N ILE A 226 12.84 3.59 -6.42
CA ILE A 226 11.67 3.35 -5.56
C ILE A 226 10.57 2.67 -6.37
N ALA A 227 10.19 3.22 -7.52
CA ALA A 227 9.17 2.64 -8.37
C ALA A 227 9.50 1.19 -8.74
N MET A 228 10.75 0.93 -9.14
CA MET A 228 11.21 -0.40 -9.53
C MET A 228 11.06 -1.42 -8.41
N ILE A 229 11.42 -1.05 -7.18
CA ILE A 229 11.26 -1.92 -6.03
C ILE A 229 9.77 -2.21 -5.80
N ILE A 230 8.93 -1.18 -5.73
CA ILE A 230 7.48 -1.32 -5.54
C ILE A 230 6.87 -2.27 -6.57
N CYS A 231 7.23 -2.12 -7.84
CA CYS A 231 6.71 -2.97 -8.91
C CYS A 231 7.27 -4.39 -8.91
N VAL A 232 8.51 -4.60 -8.48
CA VAL A 232 9.03 -5.97 -8.25
C VAL A 232 8.25 -6.64 -7.12
N CYS A 233 7.94 -5.90 -6.06
CA CYS A 233 7.12 -6.40 -4.96
C CYS A 233 5.69 -6.73 -5.42
N GLU A 234 5.11 -5.95 -6.33
CA GLU A 234 3.82 -6.26 -6.98
C GLU A 234 3.86 -7.60 -7.73
N ILE A 235 4.90 -7.82 -8.54
CA ILE A 235 5.07 -9.06 -9.31
C ILE A 235 5.22 -10.26 -8.35
N LEU A 236 6.06 -10.13 -7.32
CA LEU A 236 6.26 -11.19 -6.34
C LEU A 236 4.97 -11.52 -5.57
N TYR A 237 4.22 -10.50 -5.17
CA TYR A 237 2.93 -10.66 -4.50
C TYR A 237 1.94 -11.41 -5.38
N PHE A 238 1.85 -11.06 -6.67
CA PHE A 238 0.97 -11.76 -7.60
C PHE A 238 1.39 -13.22 -7.84
N ILE A 239 2.68 -13.48 -8.07
CA ILE A 239 3.18 -14.86 -8.25
C ILE A 239 2.77 -15.71 -7.06
N PHE A 240 2.93 -15.15 -5.86
CA PHE A 240 2.56 -15.82 -4.63
C PHE A 240 1.04 -16.07 -4.52
N LEU A 241 0.20 -15.08 -4.85
CA LEU A 241 -1.26 -15.30 -4.90
C LEU A 241 -1.66 -16.35 -5.94
N GLY A 242 -1.04 -16.35 -7.13
CA GLY A 242 -1.29 -17.35 -8.16
C GLY A 242 -0.96 -18.77 -7.71
N ILE A 243 0.14 -18.94 -6.96
CA ILE A 243 0.50 -20.23 -6.34
C ILE A 243 -0.53 -20.62 -5.28
N CYS A 244 -0.96 -19.69 -4.41
CA CYS A 244 -1.95 -19.99 -3.38
C CYS A 244 -3.30 -20.42 -4.00
N SER A 245 -3.72 -19.76 -5.07
CA SER A 245 -4.98 -20.07 -5.77
C SER A 245 -4.92 -21.40 -6.53
N SER A 246 -3.76 -21.84 -7.00
CA SER A 246 -3.63 -23.13 -7.71
C SER A 246 -3.61 -24.34 -6.77
N MET A 247 -3.34 -24.12 -5.48
CA MET A 247 -3.22 -25.19 -4.49
C MET A 247 -4.55 -25.66 -3.89
N ASN A 248 -5.71 -25.20 -4.38
CA ASN A 248 -7.05 -25.52 -3.84
C ASN A 248 -7.08 -25.46 -2.29
N LEU A 249 -6.50 -24.40 -1.74
CA LEU A 249 -6.36 -24.25 -0.29
C LEU A 249 -7.73 -24.08 0.38
N PRO A 250 -7.93 -24.66 1.59
CA PRO A 250 -9.10 -24.34 2.40
C PRO A 250 -9.19 -22.83 2.63
N THR A 251 -10.41 -22.26 2.61
CA THR A 251 -10.69 -20.83 2.77
C THR A 251 -9.94 -20.20 3.96
N ARG A 252 -9.84 -20.94 5.07
CA ARG A 252 -9.06 -20.53 6.24
C ARG A 252 -7.58 -20.35 5.94
N VAL A 253 -6.94 -21.34 5.32
CA VAL A 253 -5.51 -21.30 5.01
C VAL A 253 -5.23 -20.18 4.02
N PHE A 254 -6.14 -19.96 3.06
CA PHE A 254 -6.09 -18.81 2.18
C PHE A 254 -6.08 -17.50 2.97
N TYR A 255 -7.05 -17.25 3.86
CA TYR A 255 -7.08 -16.01 4.66
C TYR A 255 -5.88 -15.85 5.61
N ALA A 256 -5.43 -16.94 6.23
CA ALA A 256 -4.29 -16.97 7.13
C ALA A 256 -2.96 -16.66 6.43
N ILE A 257 -2.88 -16.88 5.12
CA ILE A 257 -1.72 -16.52 4.29
C ILE A 257 -1.92 -15.14 3.66
N PHE A 258 -3.11 -14.88 3.13
CA PHE A 258 -3.47 -13.66 2.42
C PHE A 258 -3.34 -12.43 3.32
N SER A 259 -3.91 -12.47 4.53
CA SER A 259 -3.90 -11.31 5.42
C SER A 259 -2.48 -10.87 5.82
N PRO A 260 -1.59 -11.76 6.32
CA PRO A 260 -0.20 -11.40 6.56
C PRO A 260 0.53 -10.88 5.33
N LEU A 261 0.30 -11.49 4.16
CA LEU A 261 0.95 -11.08 2.92
C LEU A 261 0.51 -9.67 2.50
N THR A 262 -0.79 -9.37 2.59
CA THR A 262 -1.33 -8.05 2.32
C THR A 262 -0.80 -7.02 3.32
N ASP A 263 -0.64 -7.37 4.59
CA ASP A 263 -0.02 -6.50 5.59
C ASP A 263 1.46 -6.23 5.25
N ILE A 264 2.25 -7.25 4.93
CA ILE A 264 3.65 -7.11 4.50
C ILE A 264 3.76 -6.20 3.28
N TYR A 265 2.95 -6.46 2.25
CA TYR A 265 2.93 -5.67 1.04
C TYR A 265 2.60 -4.20 1.34
N SER A 266 1.53 -3.97 2.09
CA SER A 266 1.07 -2.63 2.44
C SER A 266 2.09 -1.90 3.30
N MET A 267 2.89 -2.59 4.11
CA MET A 267 3.95 -1.98 4.92
C MET A 267 5.23 -1.67 4.14
N LEU A 268 5.55 -2.47 3.12
CA LEU A 268 6.83 -2.43 2.45
C LEU A 268 7.13 -1.08 1.80
N ASN A 269 6.12 -0.43 1.20
CA ASN A 269 6.30 0.86 0.53
C ASN A 269 6.82 1.92 1.50
N CYS A 270 6.38 1.94 2.76
CA CYS A 270 6.89 2.82 3.82
C CYS A 270 8.40 2.72 3.97
N TYR A 271 8.89 1.48 4.13
CA TYR A 271 10.31 1.21 4.35
C TYR A 271 11.14 1.51 3.11
N VAL A 272 10.64 1.21 1.91
CA VAL A 272 11.27 1.58 0.64
C VAL A 272 11.44 3.10 0.52
N LEU A 273 10.43 3.88 0.93
CA LEU A 273 10.52 5.34 0.91
C LEU A 273 11.56 5.87 1.88
N ILE A 274 11.64 5.33 3.10
CA ILE A 274 12.65 5.76 4.08
C ILE A 274 14.06 5.40 3.60
N ALA A 275 14.23 4.20 3.04
CA ALA A 275 15.53 3.70 2.61
C ALA A 275 16.07 4.47 1.39
N PHE A 276 15.21 4.70 0.39
CA PHE A 276 15.63 5.16 -0.93
C PHE A 276 15.23 6.60 -1.29
N CYS A 277 14.47 7.30 -0.45
CA CYS A 277 14.14 8.72 -0.65
C CYS A 277 14.85 9.62 0.39
N PRO A 278 16.06 10.16 0.08
CA PRO A 278 16.80 11.03 0.99
C PRO A 278 16.01 12.25 1.50
N PRO A 279 15.18 12.95 0.69
CA PRO A 279 14.36 14.06 1.18
C PRO A 279 13.39 13.66 2.29
N ILE A 280 12.79 12.46 2.21
CA ILE A 280 11.89 11.93 3.24
C ILE A 280 12.68 11.61 4.50
N ARG A 281 13.78 10.86 4.37
CA ARG A 281 14.65 10.49 5.50
C ARG A 281 15.18 11.71 6.26
N ASN A 282 15.63 12.72 5.53
CA ASN A 282 16.13 13.97 6.14
C ASN A 282 15.00 14.78 6.78
N GLY A 283 13.81 14.79 6.19
CA GLY A 283 12.63 15.43 6.77
C GLY A 283 12.20 14.78 8.09
N LEU A 284 12.18 13.45 8.15
CA LEU A 284 11.84 12.70 9.36
C LEU A 284 12.90 12.92 10.47
N ARG A 285 14.19 12.92 10.12
CA ARG A 285 15.28 13.21 11.09
C ARG A 285 15.19 14.63 11.68
N LYS A 286 14.93 15.64 10.84
CA LYS A 286 14.76 17.03 11.31
C LYS A 286 13.52 17.20 12.20
N LYS A 287 12.44 16.46 11.95
CA LYS A 287 11.26 16.48 12.84
C LYS A 287 11.58 15.87 14.20
N LYS A 288 12.38 14.79 14.25
CA LYS A 288 12.87 14.21 15.52
C LYS A 288 13.77 15.18 16.29
N SER A 289 14.61 15.97 15.61
CA SER A 289 15.46 16.95 16.31
C SER A 289 14.70 18.17 16.84
N VAL A 290 13.60 18.56 16.20
CA VAL A 290 12.74 19.66 16.71
C VAL A 290 11.93 19.20 17.91
N ILE A 291 11.38 17.98 17.89
CA ILE A 291 10.66 17.40 19.04
C ILE A 291 11.61 17.19 20.24
N SER A 292 12.89 16.88 19.99
CA SER A 292 13.92 16.74 21.02
C SER A 292 14.48 18.07 21.55
N PHE A 293 14.20 19.22 20.92
CA PHE A 293 14.76 20.52 21.34
C PHE A 293 13.78 21.35 22.18
N ASP A 294 12.49 21.00 22.20
CA ASP A 294 11.49 21.69 23.03
C ASP A 294 11.46 21.22 24.50
N ASP A 295 11.99 20.04 24.81
CA ASP A 295 12.07 19.54 26.19
C ASP A 295 13.13 20.26 27.06
N ASN A 296 14.01 21.07 26.45
CA ASN A 296 15.06 21.82 27.15
C ASN A 296 14.80 23.35 27.25
N LEU A 297 13.70 23.84 26.66
CA LEU A 297 13.39 25.28 26.61
C LEU A 297 12.34 25.73 27.64
N THR A 298 11.70 24.80 28.35
CA THR A 298 10.74 25.13 29.43
C THR A 298 11.41 25.42 30.78
N PHE A 299 12.69 25.11 30.96
CA PHE A 299 13.40 25.33 32.25
C PHE A 299 14.20 26.65 32.35
N ARG A 300 14.28 27.45 31.28
CA ARG A 300 15.15 28.65 31.25
C ARG A 300 14.43 30.00 31.35
N LYS A 301 13.12 30.02 31.59
CA LYS A 301 12.32 31.26 31.60
C LYS A 301 11.81 31.74 32.97
N ILE A 302 12.25 31.17 34.09
CA ILE A 302 11.76 31.56 35.44
C ILE A 302 12.78 32.35 36.28
N THR A 303 14.06 32.43 35.93
CA THR A 303 15.05 33.16 36.77
C THR A 303 15.66 34.35 36.06
N THR A 304 14.87 35.43 35.91
CA THR A 304 15.37 36.82 35.89
C THR A 304 14.17 37.74 36.13
N ILE A 305 13.82 37.94 37.40
CA ILE A 305 13.09 39.14 37.84
C ILE A 305 14.17 40.18 38.14
N PRO A 306 14.20 41.34 37.45
CA PRO A 306 15.10 42.42 37.82
C PRO A 306 14.57 43.10 39.09
N ALA A 307 15.46 43.29 40.08
CA ALA A 307 15.21 44.17 41.21
C ALA A 307 15.00 45.60 40.68
N VAL A 308 13.86 46.19 41.05
CA VAL A 308 13.58 47.61 40.91
C VAL A 308 13.96 48.25 42.24
N GLU A 309 14.78 49.31 42.15
CA GLU A 309 15.19 50.32 43.14
C GLU A 309 14.99 50.04 44.64
#